data_AF-R7STS8-F1
#
_entry.id   AF-R7STS8-F1
#
_cell.length_a   1.000
_cell.length_b   1.000
_cell.length_c   1.000
_cell.angle_alpha   90.00
_cell.angle_beta   90.00
_cell.angle_gamma   90.00
#
_symmetry.space_group_name_H-M   'P 1'
#
loop_
_entity.id
_entity.type
_entity.pdbx_description
1 polymer ?
#
loop_
_entity_poly.entity_id
_entity_poly.type
_entity_poly.pdbx_seq_one_letter_code
_entity_poly.pdbx_strand_id
1 'polypeptide(L)'
;MAAESLLPPAPQIDGEAMLQIFVHSSVRFHDAPLDANTPYGDGKRLAFIGGRALEAAYALISSNKHPLPTAEALEEEVSKLQEQVEKWVEGYKWREMVRHANDVDLRTPEETRYLMDAYVGAVLVGSGFQAVLNWIATLVDPSRAAELVATVPRSPDRRRFA
;
A
#
# COMPACT_ATOMS: atom_id res chain seq x y z
N MET A 1 24.84 -6.94 7.55
CA MET A 1 24.08 -5.74 7.91
C MET A 1 22.97 -5.62 6.90
N ALA A 2 21.72 -5.89 7.28
CA ALA A 2 20.58 -5.79 6.36
C ALA A 2 20.31 -4.30 6.14
N ALA A 3 20.29 -3.87 4.87
CA ALA A 3 19.80 -2.54 4.54
C ALA A 3 18.36 -2.44 5.08
N GLU A 4 18.10 -1.48 5.96
CA GLU A 4 16.73 -1.08 6.26
C GLU A 4 16.07 -0.76 4.92
N SER A 5 14.92 -1.39 4.65
CA SER A 5 14.18 -1.16 3.41
C SER A 5 13.91 0.34 3.29
N LEU A 6 14.46 0.96 2.24
CA LEU A 6 14.36 2.40 1.95
C LEU A 6 12.94 2.84 1.55
N LEU A 7 11.92 2.05 1.91
CA LEU A 7 10.53 2.36 1.61
C LEU A 7 10.03 3.48 2.53
N PRO A 8 9.19 4.39 2.01
CA PRO A 8 8.47 5.33 2.86
C PRO A 8 7.62 4.56 3.88
N PRO A 9 7.31 5.12 5.05
CA PRO A 9 6.43 4.47 6.01
C PRO A 9 5.05 4.22 5.38
N ALA A 10 4.51 3.02 5.58
CA ALA A 10 3.15 2.71 5.15
C ALA A 10 2.14 3.61 5.90
N PRO A 11 1.06 4.08 5.24
CA PRO A 11 0.02 4.87 5.89
C PRO A 11 -0.58 4.10 7.05
N GLN A 12 -0.84 4.77 8.17
CA GLN A 12 -1.55 4.15 9.28
C GLN A 12 -2.99 3.82 8.85
N ILE A 13 -3.43 2.61 9.19
CA ILE A 13 -4.80 2.14 8.97
C ILE A 13 -5.44 1.81 10.33
N ASP A 14 -6.76 1.80 10.36
CA ASP A 14 -7.51 1.46 11.56
C ASP A 14 -7.25 0.01 12.01
N GLY A 15 -7.35 -0.25 13.32
CA GLY A 15 -7.13 -1.58 13.89
C GLY A 15 -8.12 -2.62 13.37
N GLU A 16 -9.36 -2.25 13.10
CA GLU A 16 -10.36 -3.12 12.48
C GLU A 16 -9.94 -3.52 11.07
N ALA A 17 -9.39 -2.58 10.29
CA ALA A 17 -8.85 -2.86 8.97
C ALA A 17 -7.63 -3.79 9.05
N MET A 18 -6.74 -3.61 10.03
CA MET A 18 -5.59 -4.51 10.23
C MET A 18 -6.04 -5.97 10.46
N LEU A 19 -7.09 -6.18 11.26
CA LEU A 19 -7.64 -7.52 11.48
C LEU A 19 -8.18 -8.15 10.18
N GLN A 20 -8.72 -7.33 9.28
CA GLN A 20 -9.19 -7.78 7.97
C GLN A 20 -8.06 -8.10 6.98
N ILE A 21 -6.84 -7.60 7.19
CA ILE A 21 -5.71 -7.78 6.26
C ILE A 21 -4.72 -8.83 6.78
N PHE A 22 -4.32 -8.73 8.05
CA PHE A 22 -3.24 -9.53 8.64
C PHE A 22 -3.72 -10.81 9.33
N VAL A 23 -4.96 -11.23 9.09
CA VAL A 23 -5.48 -12.54 9.49
C VAL A 23 -5.93 -13.28 8.23
N HIS A 24 -5.17 -14.31 7.84
CA HIS A 24 -5.42 -15.06 6.61
C HIS A 24 -6.69 -15.91 6.70
N SER A 25 -7.31 -16.18 5.54
CA SER A 25 -8.57 -16.94 5.45
C SER A 25 -8.49 -18.34 6.04
N SER A 26 -7.31 -18.98 6.03
CA SER A 26 -7.11 -20.33 6.57
C SER A 26 -7.27 -20.46 8.09
N VAL A 27 -7.16 -19.35 8.83
CA VAL A 27 -7.37 -19.32 10.29
C VAL A 27 -8.63 -18.55 10.69
N ARG A 28 -9.37 -18.03 9.71
CA ARG A 28 -10.68 -17.43 9.95
C ARG A 28 -11.74 -18.53 10.04
N PHE A 29 -12.69 -18.33 10.94
CA PHE A 29 -13.91 -19.11 10.94
C PHE A 29 -14.70 -18.78 9.68
N HIS A 30 -14.91 -19.78 8.82
CA HIS A 30 -15.58 -19.64 7.52
C HIS A 30 -17.01 -19.06 7.63
N ASP A 31 -17.66 -19.22 8.79
CA ASP A 31 -19.01 -18.73 9.06
C ASP A 31 -19.05 -17.45 9.92
N ALA A 32 -17.90 -16.78 10.12
CA ALA A 32 -17.90 -15.48 10.80
C ALA A 32 -18.70 -14.47 9.94
N PRO A 33 -19.78 -13.88 10.46
CA PRO A 33 -20.55 -12.89 9.72
C PRO A 33 -19.64 -11.74 9.28
N LEU A 34 -19.90 -11.21 8.08
CA LEU A 34 -19.39 -9.88 7.72
C LEU A 34 -19.79 -8.91 8.82
N ASP A 35 -18.81 -8.25 9.44
CA ASP A 35 -19.14 -7.20 10.39
C ASP A 35 -19.60 -5.96 9.61
N ALA A 36 -20.90 -5.95 9.33
CA ALA A 36 -21.59 -4.87 8.63
C ALA A 36 -21.55 -3.54 9.39
N ASN A 37 -21.04 -3.52 10.63
CA ASN A 37 -20.87 -2.31 11.42
C ASN A 37 -19.54 -1.61 11.16
N THR A 38 -18.59 -2.24 10.46
CA THR A 38 -17.31 -1.62 10.11
C THR A 38 -17.36 -1.01 8.71
N PRO A 39 -16.74 0.16 8.47
CA PRO A 39 -16.66 0.74 7.12
C PRO A 39 -15.79 -0.11 6.16
N TYR A 40 -15.00 -1.03 6.72
CA TYR A 40 -14.05 -1.87 6.01
C TYR A 40 -14.70 -3.13 5.42
N GLY A 41 -15.68 -3.73 6.11
CA GLY A 41 -16.29 -4.99 5.69
C GLY A 41 -15.33 -6.17 5.88
N ASP A 42 -15.01 -6.91 4.81
CA ASP A 42 -14.00 -7.96 4.83
C ASP A 42 -12.76 -7.64 3.99
N GLY A 43 -11.71 -8.44 4.19
CA GLY A 43 -10.46 -8.31 3.43
C GLY A 43 -10.65 -8.49 1.92
N LYS A 44 -11.61 -9.31 1.48
CA LYS A 44 -11.90 -9.52 0.05
C LYS A 44 -12.45 -8.26 -0.61
N ARG A 45 -13.37 -7.56 0.06
CA ARG A 45 -13.90 -6.29 -0.40
C ARG A 45 -12.80 -5.22 -0.44
N LEU A 46 -11.97 -5.15 0.60
CA LEU A 46 -10.83 -4.24 0.64
C LEU A 46 -9.87 -4.51 -0.53
N ALA A 47 -9.51 -5.78 -0.76
CA ALA A 47 -8.66 -6.17 -1.88
C ALA A 47 -9.28 -5.79 -3.23
N PHE A 48 -10.58 -6.03 -3.42
CA PHE A 48 -11.24 -5.69 -4.69
C PHE A 48 -11.19 -4.19 -4.99
N ILE A 49 -11.58 -3.34 -4.04
CA ILE A 49 -11.59 -1.88 -4.26
C ILE A 49 -10.18 -1.30 -4.29
N GLY A 50 -9.28 -1.86 -3.47
CA GLY A 50 -7.90 -1.42 -3.36
C GLY A 50 -7.08 -1.77 -4.58
N GLY A 51 -7.29 -2.95 -5.19
CA GLY A 51 -6.63 -3.31 -6.45
C GLY A 51 -6.98 -2.36 -7.59
N ARG A 52 -8.25 -1.94 -7.69
CA ARG A 52 -8.67 -0.92 -8.67
C ARG A 52 -8.02 0.44 -8.40
N ALA A 53 -7.96 0.85 -7.13
CA ALA A 53 -7.34 2.10 -6.75
C ALA A 53 -5.82 2.08 -6.98
N LEU A 54 -5.15 0.95 -6.71
CA LEU A 54 -3.73 0.77 -6.94
C LEU A 54 -3.38 0.89 -8.42
N GLU A 55 -4.11 0.17 -9.28
CA GLU A 55 -3.92 0.24 -10.73
C GLU A 55 -4.12 1.65 -11.27
N ALA A 56 -5.20 2.32 -10.85
CA ALA A 56 -5.49 3.70 -11.25
C ALA A 56 -4.40 4.67 -10.77
N ALA A 57 -3.96 4.54 -9.51
CA ALA A 57 -2.91 5.37 -8.94
C ALA A 57 -1.58 5.19 -9.68
N TYR A 58 -1.17 3.94 -9.87
CA TYR A 58 0.09 3.60 -10.53
C TYR A 58 0.11 4.07 -11.99
N ALA A 59 -0.99 3.91 -12.74
CA ALA A 59 -1.13 4.41 -14.10
C ALA A 59 -1.08 5.95 -14.15
N LEU A 60 -1.76 6.64 -13.23
CA LEU A 60 -1.75 8.10 -13.18
C LEU A 60 -0.34 8.64 -12.89
N ILE A 61 0.37 8.04 -11.93
CA ILE A 61 1.75 8.40 -11.59
C ILE A 61 2.68 8.14 -12.77
N SER A 62 2.52 6.99 -13.43
CA SER A 62 3.36 6.58 -14.57
C SER A 62 3.14 7.41 -15.83
N SER A 63 1.92 7.92 -16.03
CA SER A 63 1.60 8.82 -17.16
C SER A 63 2.15 10.23 -16.97
N ASN A 64 2.39 10.66 -15.74
CA ASN A 64 2.94 11.99 -15.40
C ASN A 64 4.48 12.02 -15.50
N LYS A 65 5.02 11.48 -16.60
CA LYS A 65 6.44 11.48 -16.97
C LYS A 65 6.61 12.35 -18.22
N HIS A 66 7.79 12.95 -18.38
CA HIS A 66 8.17 13.70 -19.58
C HIS A 66 9.31 12.98 -20.32
N PRO A 67 9.19 12.74 -21.64
CA PRO A 67 8.02 13.00 -22.50
C PRO A 67 6.78 12.18 -22.09
N LEU A 68 5.59 12.66 -22.46
CA LEU A 68 4.33 11.95 -22.18
C LEU A 68 4.38 10.57 -22.87
N PRO A 69 4.14 9.47 -22.14
CA PRO A 69 4.15 8.13 -22.73
C PRO A 69 2.95 7.92 -23.66
N THR A 70 3.11 7.04 -24.65
CA THR A 70 1.99 6.53 -25.44
C THR A 70 1.14 5.57 -24.59
N ALA A 71 -0.05 5.21 -25.08
CA ALA A 71 -0.90 4.23 -24.39
C ALA A 71 -0.20 2.88 -24.24
N GLU A 72 0.49 2.42 -25.29
CA GLU A 72 1.21 1.13 -25.30
C GLU A 72 2.36 1.12 -24.29
N ALA A 73 3.12 2.22 -24.22
CA ALA A 73 4.19 2.37 -23.24
C ALA A 73 3.65 2.43 -21.79
N LEU A 74 2.47 3.02 -21.59
CA LEU A 74 1.82 3.05 -20.28
C LEU A 74 1.30 1.67 -19.88
N GLU A 75 0.71 0.92 -20.82
CA GLU A 75 0.28 -0.47 -20.59
C GLU A 75 1.46 -1.38 -20.22
N GLU A 76 2.59 -1.25 -20.93
CA GLU A 76 3.82 -1.98 -20.59
C GLU A 76 4.32 -1.61 -19.19
N GLU A 77 4.30 -0.33 -18.82
CA GLU A 77 4.70 0.09 -17.48
C GLU A 77 3.76 -0.45 -16.39
N VAL A 78 2.44 -0.40 -16.61
CA VAL A 78 1.42 -0.94 -15.68
C VAL A 78 1.55 -2.46 -15.55
N SER A 79 1.97 -3.18 -16.59
CA SER A 79 2.22 -4.62 -16.50
C SER A 79 3.28 -5.01 -15.47
N LYS A 80 4.20 -4.09 -15.14
CA LYS A 80 5.25 -4.27 -14.12
C LYS A 80 4.74 -4.08 -12.69
N LEU A 81 3.48 -3.68 -12.50
CA LEU A 81 2.92 -3.41 -11.18
C LEU A 81 3.07 -4.61 -10.24
N GLN A 82 2.86 -5.84 -10.74
CA GLN A 82 3.00 -7.04 -9.92
C GLN A 82 4.41 -7.20 -9.32
N GLU A 83 5.45 -6.88 -10.09
CA GLU A 83 6.83 -6.92 -9.61
C GLU A 83 7.13 -5.83 -8.57
N GLN A 84 6.48 -4.67 -8.71
CA GLN A 84 6.59 -3.59 -7.71
C GLN A 84 5.89 -3.98 -6.41
N VAL A 85 4.70 -4.57 -6.51
CA VAL A 85 3.95 -5.08 -5.37
C VAL A 85 4.75 -6.11 -4.57
N GLU A 86 5.42 -7.04 -5.25
CA GLU A 86 6.33 -8.01 -4.61
C GLU A 86 7.40 -7.30 -3.77
N LYS A 87 8.10 -6.33 -4.36
CA LYS A 87 9.16 -5.55 -3.68
C LYS A 87 8.63 -4.77 -2.50
N TRP A 88 7.45 -4.17 -2.62
CA TRP A 88 6.85 -3.38 -1.54
C TRP A 88 6.40 -4.26 -0.38
N VAL A 89 5.70 -5.36 -0.66
CA VAL A 89 5.25 -6.31 0.37
C VAL A 89 6.44 -6.94 1.10
N GLU A 90 7.49 -7.31 0.37
CA GLU A 90 8.74 -7.79 0.96
C GLU A 90 9.41 -6.72 1.82
N GLY A 91 9.56 -5.50 1.30
CA GLY A 91 10.23 -4.40 2.00
C GLY A 91 9.51 -3.97 3.28
N TYR A 92 8.18 -4.04 3.33
CA TYR A 92 7.41 -3.80 4.55
C TYR A 92 7.36 -4.99 5.50
N LYS A 93 7.85 -6.17 5.09
CA LYS A 93 7.77 -7.42 5.84
C LYS A 93 6.35 -7.82 6.23
N TRP A 94 5.36 -7.44 5.41
CA TRP A 94 3.95 -7.69 5.73
C TRP A 94 3.63 -9.18 5.83
N ARG A 95 4.32 -10.03 5.08
CA ARG A 95 4.17 -11.49 5.18
C ARG A 95 4.42 -12.01 6.59
N GLU A 96 5.37 -11.42 7.32
CA GLU A 96 5.70 -11.80 8.71
C GLU A 96 4.62 -11.36 9.70
N MET A 97 3.79 -10.39 9.32
CA MET A 97 2.71 -9.87 10.15
C MET A 97 1.40 -10.67 10.00
N VAL A 98 1.26 -11.43 8.91
CA VAL A 98 0.04 -12.20 8.63
C VAL A 98 -0.02 -13.43 9.54
N ARG A 99 -1.14 -13.60 10.24
CA ARG A 99 -1.45 -14.83 10.96
C ARG A 99 -2.10 -15.83 10.00
N HIS A 100 -1.49 -17.00 9.82
CA HIS A 100 -1.94 -18.04 8.90
C HIS A 100 -1.64 -19.45 9.43
N ALA A 101 -2.26 -20.47 8.82
CA ALA A 101 -1.95 -21.87 9.06
C ALA A 101 -0.60 -22.26 8.44
N ASN A 102 0.09 -23.26 9.01
CA ASN A 102 1.49 -23.61 8.66
C ASN A 102 1.70 -24.04 7.19
N ASP A 103 0.66 -24.46 6.50
CA ASP A 103 0.65 -24.95 5.12
C ASP A 103 0.40 -23.85 4.07
N VAL A 104 0.13 -22.61 4.51
CA VAL A 104 -0.10 -21.47 3.61
C VAL A 104 1.22 -20.84 3.20
N ASP A 105 1.43 -20.75 1.88
CA ASP A 105 2.54 -19.99 1.30
C ASP A 105 2.10 -18.57 0.91
N LEU A 106 2.53 -17.58 1.68
CA LEU A 106 2.26 -16.16 1.44
C LEU A 106 3.18 -15.52 0.38
N ARG A 107 4.07 -16.30 -0.26
CA ARG A 107 4.96 -15.83 -1.32
C ARG A 107 4.39 -16.03 -2.73
N THR A 108 3.20 -16.60 -2.85
CA THR A 108 2.53 -16.68 -4.14
C THR A 108 2.21 -15.27 -4.67
N PRO A 109 2.25 -15.05 -5.99
CA PRO A 109 1.87 -13.77 -6.58
C PRO A 109 0.46 -13.33 -6.16
N GLU A 110 -0.46 -14.29 -6.01
CA GLU A 110 -1.85 -14.05 -5.63
C GLU A 110 -1.99 -13.56 -4.19
N GLU A 111 -1.35 -14.21 -3.22
CA GLU A 111 -1.37 -13.79 -1.81
C GLU A 111 -0.67 -12.43 -1.63
N THR A 112 0.43 -12.24 -2.35
CA THR A 112 1.18 -10.98 -2.32
C THR A 112 0.35 -9.83 -2.88
N ARG A 113 -0.33 -10.06 -4.01
CA ARG A 113 -1.23 -9.08 -4.61
C ARG A 113 -2.39 -8.78 -3.69
N TYR A 114 -3.00 -9.81 -3.10
CA TYR A 114 -4.10 -9.67 -2.15
C TYR A 114 -3.71 -8.79 -0.95
N LEU A 115 -2.54 -8.99 -0.35
CA LEU A 115 -2.09 -8.20 0.79
C LEU A 115 -1.96 -6.71 0.46
N MET A 116 -1.29 -6.39 -0.66
CA MET A 116 -1.14 -5.01 -1.09
C MET A 116 -2.48 -4.37 -1.44
N ASP A 117 -3.30 -5.07 -2.22
CA ASP A 117 -4.61 -4.57 -2.63
C ASP A 117 -5.51 -4.34 -1.41
N ALA A 118 -5.54 -5.26 -0.43
CA ALA A 118 -6.33 -5.09 0.78
C ALA A 118 -5.85 -3.91 1.63
N TYR A 119 -4.53 -3.70 1.73
CA TYR A 119 -3.96 -2.56 2.42
C TYR A 119 -4.33 -1.23 1.73
N VAL A 120 -4.18 -1.16 0.41
CA VAL A 120 -4.60 0.00 -0.40
C VAL A 120 -6.10 0.27 -0.19
N GLY A 121 -6.91 -0.78 -0.15
CA GLY A 121 -8.35 -0.67 0.13
C GLY A 121 -8.63 -0.05 1.48
N ALA A 122 -7.91 -0.43 2.53
CA ALA A 122 -8.04 0.17 3.85
C ALA A 122 -7.63 1.65 3.86
N VAL A 123 -6.53 2.01 3.19
CA VAL A 123 -6.10 3.41 3.03
C VAL A 123 -7.15 4.22 2.26
N LEU A 124 -7.72 3.65 1.19
CA LEU A 124 -8.77 4.28 0.40
C LEU A 124 -10.02 4.56 1.24
N VAL A 125 -10.48 3.57 2.02
CA VAL A 125 -11.68 3.71 2.86
C VAL A 125 -11.45 4.69 4.02
N GLY A 126 -10.28 4.64 4.67
CA GLY A 126 -9.99 5.49 5.83
C GLY A 126 -9.59 6.93 5.48
N SER A 127 -8.84 7.11 4.40
CA SER A 127 -8.14 8.37 4.11
C SER A 127 -8.35 8.88 2.68
N GLY A 128 -9.11 8.15 1.85
CA GLY A 128 -9.46 8.55 0.49
C GLY A 128 -8.36 8.32 -0.55
N PHE A 129 -8.72 8.55 -1.82
CA PHE A 129 -7.85 8.25 -2.96
C PHE A 129 -6.59 9.13 -3.02
N GLN A 130 -6.64 10.38 -2.53
CA GLN A 130 -5.46 11.25 -2.49
C GLN A 130 -4.35 10.68 -1.59
N ALA A 131 -4.71 10.03 -0.48
CA ALA A 131 -3.75 9.38 0.40
C ALA A 131 -3.08 8.19 -0.31
N VAL A 132 -3.86 7.40 -1.06
CA VAL A 132 -3.34 6.33 -1.91
C VAL A 132 -2.36 6.90 -2.95
N LEU A 133 -2.76 7.92 -3.71
CA LEU A 133 -1.90 8.53 -4.73
C LEU A 133 -0.57 9.01 -4.17
N ASN A 134 -0.60 9.76 -3.05
CA ASN A 134 0.60 10.29 -2.44
C ASN A 134 1.54 9.16 -2.00
N TRP A 135 1.00 8.13 -1.35
CA TRP A 135 1.80 7.01 -0.89
C TRP A 135 2.40 6.19 -2.04
N ILE A 136 1.59 5.84 -3.06
CA ILE A 136 2.10 5.10 -4.23
C ILE A 136 3.14 5.94 -4.98
N ALA A 137 2.97 7.27 -5.08
CA ALA A 137 3.96 8.14 -5.71
C ALA A 137 5.31 8.08 -4.98
N THR A 138 5.31 8.07 -3.65
CA THR A 138 6.55 7.92 -2.86
C THR A 138 7.19 6.53 -2.96
N LEU A 139 6.38 5.50 -3.26
CA LEU A 139 6.88 4.14 -3.48
C LEU A 139 7.50 3.96 -4.87
N VAL A 140 6.91 4.60 -5.89
CA VAL A 140 7.39 4.55 -7.28
C VAL A 140 8.65 5.38 -7.45
N ASP A 141 8.71 6.55 -6.82
CA ASP A 141 9.87 7.45 -6.88
C ASP A 141 10.20 8.01 -5.48
N PRO A 142 11.02 7.29 -4.70
CA PRO A 142 11.47 7.76 -3.39
C PRO A 142 12.30 9.06 -3.46
N SER A 143 12.93 9.36 -4.61
CA SER A 143 13.77 10.55 -4.77
C SER A 143 12.94 11.83 -4.84
N ARG A 144 11.77 11.78 -5.50
CA ARG A 144 10.79 12.88 -5.49
C ARG A 144 10.24 13.18 -4.10
N ALA A 145 10.15 12.18 -3.22
CA ALA A 145 9.70 12.37 -1.84
C ALA A 145 10.73 13.15 -1.00
N ALA A 146 12.03 12.91 -1.22
CA ALA A 146 13.10 13.58 -0.50
C ALA A 146 13.18 15.09 -0.83
N GLU A 147 12.88 15.48 -2.06
CA GLU A 147 12.84 16.90 -2.47
C GLU A 147 11.69 17.69 -1.83
N LEU A 148 10.53 17.05 -1.61
CA LEU A 148 9.39 17.65 -0.91
C LEU A 148 9.65 17.84 0.60
N VAL A 149 10.41 16.94 1.22
CA VAL A 149 10.80 17.05 2.65
C VAL A 149 11.89 18.10 2.85
N ALA A 150 12.84 18.23 1.91
CA ALA A 150 13.92 19.20 1.97
C ALA A 150 13.47 20.66 1.83
N THR A 151 12.26 20.90 1.29
CA THR A 151 11.71 22.25 1.05
C THR A 151 10.85 22.78 2.19
N VAL A 152 10.57 21.99 3.23
CA VAL A 152 9.90 22.48 4.45
C VAL A 152 10.94 23.25 5.30
N PRO A 153 10.80 24.58 5.49
CA PRO A 153 11.71 25.31 6.35
C PRO A 153 11.58 24.78 7.77
N ARG A 154 12.67 24.28 8.34
CA ARG A 154 12.73 23.96 9.76
C ARG A 154 12.42 25.24 10.52
N SER A 155 11.27 25.29 11.19
CA SER A 155 10.88 26.45 12.01
C SER A 155 12.01 26.79 12.98
N PRO A 156 12.38 28.08 13.10
CA PRO A 156 13.41 28.47 14.05
C PRO A 156 12.96 28.16 15.47
N ASP A 157 13.91 27.62 16.23
CA ASP A 157 13.82 27.17 17.61
C ASP A 157 13.15 28.22 18.52
N ARG A 158 11.95 27.93 19.03
CA ARG A 158 11.24 28.77 20.02
C ARG A 158 11.87 28.62 21.42
N ARG A 159 13.17 28.88 21.53
CA ARG A 159 13.89 28.93 22.82
C ARG A 159 14.90 30.06 22.86
N ARG A 160 14.46 31.29 22.61
CA ARG A 160 15.25 32.49 22.95
C ARG A 160 14.37 33.69 23.29
N PHE A 161 13.49 33.58 24.29
CA PHE A 161 13.03 34.73 25.09
C PHE A 161 12.56 34.22 26.44
N ALA A 162 13.48 34.19 27.40
CA ALA A 162 13.24 34.21 28.84
C ALA A 162 14.29 35.14 29.45
#